data_AF-A0A524JCN6-F1
#
_entry.id   AF-A0A524JCN6-F1
#
_cell.length_a   1.000
_cell.length_b   1.000
_cell.length_c   1.000
_cell.angle_alpha   90.00
_cell.angle_beta   90.00
_cell.angle_gamma   90.00
#
_symmetry.space_group_name_H-M   'P 1'
#
loop_
_entity.id
_entity.type
_entity.pdbx_description
1 polymer ?
#
loop_
_entity_poly.entity_id
_entity_poly.type
_entity_poly.pdbx_seq_one_letter_code
_entity_poly.pdbx_strand_id
1 'polypeptide(L)'
;MIGARRLGLIATLIPGSLLLHESVFAISGGGMRASHNYLELLLPIATAVAASAAFAALLVPLLRRGASDGEAGPGAPLALAAALIGIFVLQESVEALLLGGGSAAFAADLAAAWLLPPTALLLGATAATLIHSLERGSNLILRLAAGSRPRRRRAPGRTVRVGSESPRTTISPLAFGLARRPPPRLALLSR
;
A
#
# COMPACT_ATOMS: atom_id res chain seq x y z
N MET A 1 -5.21 4.84 -10.60
CA MET A 1 -3.85 4.50 -10.09
C MET A 1 -3.84 3.74 -8.75
N ILE A 2 -4.95 3.09 -8.34
CA ILE A 2 -5.03 2.41 -7.03
C ILE A 2 -4.25 1.06 -7.01
N GLY A 3 -3.95 0.47 -8.18
CA GLY A 3 -3.31 -0.85 -8.28
C GLY A 3 -1.83 -0.91 -7.89
N ALA A 4 -0.99 0.01 -8.38
CA ALA A 4 0.46 -0.10 -8.24
C ALA A 4 0.95 0.01 -6.78
N ARG A 5 0.41 0.95 -6.00
CA ARG A 5 0.79 1.13 -4.59
C ARG A 5 0.33 -0.04 -3.71
N ARG A 6 -0.85 -0.62 -4.00
CA ARG A 6 -1.33 -1.84 -3.33
C ARG A 6 -0.43 -3.03 -3.63
N LEU A 7 -0.04 -3.22 -4.89
CA LEU A 7 0.88 -4.26 -5.30
C LEU A 7 2.25 -4.08 -4.65
N GLY A 8 2.76 -2.85 -4.57
CA GLY A 8 4.01 -2.53 -3.86
C GLY A 8 3.95 -2.91 -2.38
N LEU A 9 2.87 -2.55 -1.68
CA LEU A 9 2.68 -2.92 -0.27
C LEU A 9 2.65 -4.43 -0.07
N ILE A 10 1.87 -5.17 -0.89
CA ILE A 10 1.79 -6.63 -0.82
C ILE A 10 3.17 -7.25 -1.11
N ALA A 11 3.84 -6.79 -2.17
CA ALA A 11 5.16 -7.26 -2.58
C ALA A 11 6.24 -6.99 -1.53
N THR A 12 6.06 -6.02 -0.65
CA THR A 12 6.97 -5.78 0.49
C THR A 12 6.58 -6.53 1.76
N LEU A 13 5.28 -6.60 2.08
CA LEU A 13 4.81 -7.17 3.34
C LEU A 13 4.96 -8.69 3.37
N ILE A 14 4.72 -9.39 2.25
CA ILE A 14 4.89 -10.85 2.18
C ILE A 14 6.34 -11.25 2.49
N PRO A 15 7.37 -10.82 1.74
CA PRO A 15 8.75 -11.21 2.04
C PRO A 15 9.24 -10.62 3.36
N GLY A 16 8.79 -9.42 3.75
CA GLY A 16 9.12 -8.85 5.06
C GLY A 16 8.61 -9.71 6.23
N SER A 17 7.38 -10.22 6.13
CA SER A 17 6.80 -11.09 7.15
C SER A 17 7.53 -12.43 7.25
N LEU A 18 7.89 -13.00 6.11
CA LEU A 18 8.64 -14.25 6.05
C LEU A 18 10.05 -14.08 6.65
N LEU A 19 10.75 -13.01 6.28
CA LEU A 19 12.05 -12.68 6.87
C LEU A 19 11.95 -12.48 8.39
N LEU A 20 10.89 -11.81 8.87
CA LEU A 20 10.69 -11.59 10.30
C LEU A 20 10.46 -12.91 11.03
N HIS A 21 9.57 -13.76 10.52
CA HIS A 21 9.27 -15.07 11.09
C HIS A 21 10.51 -15.99 11.12
N GLU A 22 11.22 -16.14 10.00
CA GLU A 22 12.46 -16.93 9.92
C GLU A 22 13.56 -16.40 10.87
N SER A 23 13.67 -15.07 11.03
CA SER A 23 14.65 -14.48 11.94
C SER A 23 14.33 -14.81 13.40
N VAL A 24 13.06 -14.76 13.79
CA VAL A 24 12.64 -15.11 15.16
C VAL A 24 12.83 -16.60 15.39
N PHE A 25 12.42 -17.44 14.45
CA PHE A 25 12.55 -18.90 14.52
C PHE A 25 14.03 -19.35 14.63
N ALA A 26 14.93 -18.77 13.84
CA ALA A 26 16.35 -19.07 13.91
C ALA A 26 16.95 -18.73 15.29
N ILE A 27 16.45 -17.67 15.92
CA ILE A 27 16.94 -17.18 17.23
C ILE A 27 16.32 -17.98 18.38
N SER A 28 15.08 -18.46 18.25
CA SER A 28 14.44 -19.34 19.23
C SER A 28 15.04 -20.75 19.26
N GLY A 29 16.04 -21.02 18.42
CA GLY A 29 16.72 -22.31 18.34
C GLY A 29 16.01 -23.31 17.41
N GLY A 30 15.13 -22.81 16.56
CA GLY A 30 14.52 -23.58 15.47
C GLY A 30 15.58 -24.07 14.50
N GLY A 31 16.02 -25.33 14.66
CA GLY A 31 16.88 -25.97 13.68
C GLY A 31 16.11 -26.21 12.38
N MET A 32 16.73 -25.93 11.22
CA MET A 32 16.20 -26.33 9.91
C MET A 32 16.01 -27.84 9.86
N ARG A 33 14.83 -28.32 10.25
CA ARG A 33 14.43 -29.70 10.04
C ARG A 33 14.16 -29.86 8.56
N ALA A 34 15.17 -30.32 7.83
CA ALA A 34 15.04 -30.77 6.45
C ALA A 34 14.18 -32.05 6.39
N SER A 35 12.88 -31.95 6.67
CA SER A 35 11.94 -33.05 6.50
C SER A 35 11.19 -32.86 5.19
N HIS A 36 11.11 -33.93 4.42
CA HIS A 36 10.59 -34.02 3.05
C HIS A 36 9.04 -33.86 2.96
N ASN A 37 8.46 -32.98 3.78
CA ASN A 37 7.02 -32.77 3.93
C ASN A 37 6.57 -31.43 3.31
N TYR A 38 7.19 -31.02 2.21
CA TYR A 38 6.87 -29.77 1.52
C TYR A 38 5.39 -29.66 1.10
N LEU A 39 4.70 -30.79 0.87
CA LEU A 39 3.26 -30.83 0.60
C LEU A 39 2.40 -30.62 1.85
N GLU A 40 2.80 -31.15 3.01
CA GLU A 40 2.11 -30.87 4.28
C GLU A 40 2.33 -29.42 4.74
N LEU A 41 3.48 -28.82 4.38
CA LEU A 41 3.79 -27.42 4.63
C LEU A 41 3.06 -26.46 3.68
N LEU A 42 2.61 -26.93 2.51
CA LEU A 42 1.99 -26.09 1.49
C LEU A 42 0.66 -25.47 1.94
N LEU A 43 -0.17 -26.24 2.66
CA LEU A 43 -1.43 -25.73 3.21
C LEU A 43 -1.20 -24.69 4.32
N PRO A 44 -0.37 -24.94 5.36
CA PRO A 44 0.07 -23.94 6.34
C PRO A 44 0.63 -22.66 5.71
N ILE A 45 1.52 -22.81 4.72
CA ILE A 45 2.11 -21.66 4.00
C ILE A 45 1.01 -20.89 3.27
N ALA A 46 0.10 -21.57 2.58
CA ALA A 46 -0.99 -20.93 1.88
C ALA A 46 -1.96 -20.22 2.84
N THR A 47 -2.31 -20.80 3.98
CA THR A 47 -3.14 -20.14 5.01
C THR A 47 -2.41 -18.97 5.64
N ALA A 48 -1.14 -19.09 5.98
CA ALA A 48 -0.33 -18.00 6.51
C ALA A 48 -0.25 -16.84 5.50
N VAL A 49 0.00 -17.13 4.23
CA VAL A 49 0.02 -16.13 3.15
C VAL A 49 -1.36 -15.49 2.96
N ALA A 50 -2.44 -16.27 2.95
CA ALA A 50 -3.80 -15.76 2.80
C ALA A 50 -4.22 -14.88 3.99
N ALA A 51 -3.92 -15.30 5.21
CA ALA A 51 -4.17 -14.54 6.43
C ALA A 51 -3.36 -13.23 6.45
N SER A 52 -2.08 -13.30 6.06
CA SER A 52 -1.21 -12.13 5.91
C SER A 52 -1.74 -11.15 4.86
N ALA A 53 -2.20 -11.66 3.72
CA ALA A 53 -2.79 -10.85 2.66
C ALA A 53 -4.11 -10.20 3.07
N ALA A 54 -4.97 -10.93 3.78
CA ALA A 54 -6.22 -10.41 4.33
C ALA A 54 -5.96 -9.32 5.38
N PHE A 55 -5.03 -9.56 6.31
CA PHE A 55 -4.65 -8.61 7.33
C PHE A 55 -3.99 -7.35 6.73
N ALA A 56 -3.10 -7.52 5.75
CA ALA A 56 -2.54 -6.41 4.99
C ALA A 56 -3.64 -5.60 4.28
N ALA A 57 -4.65 -6.26 3.69
CA ALA A 57 -5.77 -5.59 3.05
C ALA A 57 -6.62 -4.75 4.03
N LEU A 58 -6.73 -5.18 5.29
CA LEU A 58 -7.37 -4.44 6.38
C LEU A 58 -6.52 -3.27 6.90
N LEU A 59 -5.20 -3.43 6.91
CA LEU A 59 -4.25 -2.39 7.33
C LEU A 59 -4.11 -1.27 6.32
N VAL A 60 -4.14 -1.57 5.02
CA VAL A 60 -3.95 -0.58 3.94
C VAL A 60 -4.86 0.66 4.10
N PRO A 61 -6.17 0.55 4.37
CA PRO A 61 -7.03 1.69 4.67
C PRO A 61 -6.56 2.54 5.87
N LEU A 62 -6.07 1.90 6.93
CA LEU A 62 -5.59 2.57 8.14
C LEU A 62 -4.30 3.34 7.86
N LEU A 63 -3.37 2.73 7.11
CA LEU A 63 -2.11 3.37 6.71
C LEU A 63 -2.32 4.56 5.75
N ARG A 64 -3.43 4.55 5.01
CA ARG A 64 -3.79 5.64 4.08
C ARG A 64 -4.42 6.85 4.77
N ARG A 65 -5.02 6.70 5.95
CA ARG A 65 -5.65 7.83 6.67
C ARG A 65 -4.64 8.90 7.12
N GLY A 66 -3.35 8.55 7.24
CA GLY A 66 -2.28 9.48 7.62
C GLY A 66 -1.39 9.98 6.47
N ALA A 67 -1.59 9.49 5.24
CA ALA A 67 -0.75 9.87 4.10
C ALA A 67 -1.45 10.95 3.26
N SER A 68 -1.13 12.22 3.52
CA SER A 68 -1.55 13.34 2.68
C SER A 68 -0.95 13.21 1.27
N ASP A 69 -1.81 13.21 0.26
CA ASP A 69 -1.54 13.41 -1.17
C ASP A 69 -0.14 13.01 -1.70
N GLY A 70 0.18 11.72 -1.59
CA GLY A 70 1.20 11.09 -2.43
C GLY A 70 2.63 11.13 -1.91
N GLU A 71 2.90 11.70 -0.73
CA GLU A 71 4.18 11.54 -0.05
C GLU A 71 4.11 10.46 1.04
N ALA A 72 5.15 9.63 1.11
CA ALA A 72 5.33 8.69 2.21
C ALA A 72 5.55 9.48 3.50
N GLY A 73 4.49 9.67 4.28
CA GLY A 73 4.57 10.39 5.54
C GLY A 73 5.57 9.74 6.51
N PRO A 74 6.10 10.50 7.49
CA PRO A 74 7.11 10.03 8.44
C PRO A 74 6.67 8.81 9.26
N GLY A 75 5.36 8.55 9.35
CA GLY A 75 4.80 7.37 10.01
C GLY A 75 4.84 6.07 9.19
N ALA A 76 5.25 6.09 7.92
CA ALA A 76 5.22 4.91 7.05
C ALA A 76 6.07 3.73 7.55
N PRO A 77 7.30 3.91 8.07
CA PRO A 77 8.09 2.82 8.65
C PRO A 77 7.40 2.17 9.85
N LEU A 78 6.85 2.99 10.75
CA LEU A 78 6.15 2.53 11.96
C LEU A 78 4.87 1.75 11.60
N ALA A 79 4.13 2.27 10.63
CA ALA A 79 2.96 1.64 10.05
C ALA A 79 3.28 0.24 9.48
N LEU A 80 4.37 0.12 8.73
CA LEU A 80 4.82 -1.14 8.16
C LEU A 80 5.34 -2.09 9.25
N ALA A 81 6.06 -1.58 10.24
CA ALA A 81 6.51 -2.37 11.38
C ALA A 81 5.33 -2.95 12.17
N ALA A 82 4.31 -2.15 12.47
CA ALA A 82 3.09 -2.60 13.13
C ALA A 82 2.34 -3.65 12.29
N ALA A 83 2.31 -3.47 10.97
CA ALA A 83 1.74 -4.46 10.05
C ALA A 83 2.49 -5.79 10.12
N LEU A 84 3.83 -5.76 10.07
CA LEU A 84 4.67 -6.95 10.15
C LEU A 84 4.51 -7.68 11.49
N ILE A 85 4.46 -6.95 12.60
CA ILE A 85 4.20 -7.53 13.93
C ILE A 85 2.83 -8.21 13.97
N GLY A 86 1.78 -7.54 13.46
CA GLY A 86 0.44 -8.12 13.45
C GLY A 86 0.34 -9.37 12.56
N ILE A 87 1.04 -9.39 11.43
CA ILE A 87 1.15 -10.58 10.58
C ILE A 87 1.86 -11.71 11.34
N PHE A 88 2.99 -11.43 11.97
CA PHE A 88 3.75 -12.41 12.76
C PHE A 88 2.88 -13.02 13.87
N VAL A 89 2.22 -12.20 14.69
CA VAL A 89 1.34 -12.68 15.77
C VAL A 89 0.22 -13.57 15.22
N LEU A 90 -0.33 -13.23 14.06
CA LEU A 90 -1.37 -14.02 13.40
C LEU A 90 -0.82 -15.36 12.90
N GLN A 91 0.38 -15.40 12.34
CA GLN A 91 1.05 -16.63 11.90
C GLN A 91 1.31 -17.55 13.10
N GLU A 92 1.93 -17.04 14.16
CA GLU A 92 2.21 -17.82 15.38
C GLU A 92 0.94 -18.35 16.05
N SER A 93 -0.13 -17.54 16.07
CA SER A 93 -1.42 -17.97 16.61
C SER A 93 -2.03 -19.10 15.79
N VAL A 94 -1.95 -19.00 14.45
CA VAL A 94 -2.43 -20.04 13.54
C VAL A 94 -1.63 -21.33 13.71
N GLU A 95 -0.31 -21.24 13.83
CA GLU A 95 0.56 -22.39 14.04
C GLU A 95 0.30 -23.08 15.39
N ALA A 96 0.23 -22.30 16.46
CA ALA A 96 -0.04 -22.81 17.81
C ALA A 96 -1.41 -23.50 17.90
N LEU A 97 -2.45 -22.95 17.26
CA LEU A 97 -3.82 -23.44 17.33
C LEU A 97 -4.13 -24.57 16.33
N LEU A 98 -3.65 -24.45 15.09
CA LEU A 98 -4.06 -25.33 13.98
C LEU A 98 -3.02 -26.37 13.61
N LEU A 99 -1.73 -26.12 13.88
CA LEU A 99 -0.63 -26.98 13.42
C LEU A 99 0.02 -27.78 14.56
N GLY A 100 -0.51 -27.65 15.78
CA GLY A 100 -0.07 -28.46 16.91
C GLY A 100 1.24 -28.01 17.56
N GLY A 101 1.69 -26.77 17.31
CA GLY A 101 2.86 -26.20 18.00
C GLY A 101 2.67 -26.11 19.51
N GLY A 102 1.42 -25.98 19.98
CA GLY A 102 1.07 -25.94 21.40
C GLY A 102 1.55 -24.66 22.09
N SER A 103 1.16 -24.49 23.36
CA SER A 103 1.49 -23.30 24.15
C SER A 103 2.99 -23.16 24.46
N ALA A 104 3.74 -24.27 24.44
CA ALA A 104 5.16 -24.28 24.72
C ALA A 104 5.99 -23.68 23.58
N ALA A 105 5.68 -23.99 22.30
CA ALA A 105 6.33 -23.37 21.16
C ALA A 105 6.03 -21.86 21.13
N PHE A 106 4.76 -21.50 21.26
CA PHE A 106 4.33 -20.10 21.32
C PHE A 106 5.05 -19.30 22.44
N ALA A 107 5.25 -19.92 23.61
CA ALA A 107 5.99 -19.28 24.71
C ALA A 107 7.49 -19.11 24.39
N ALA A 108 8.09 -20.03 23.65
CA ALA A 108 9.49 -19.93 23.20
C ALA A 108 9.65 -18.77 22.19
N ASP A 109 8.71 -18.60 21.27
CA ASP A 109 8.73 -17.48 20.32
C ASP A 109 8.47 -16.15 21.03
N LEU A 110 7.61 -16.14 22.05
CA LEU A 110 7.42 -14.97 22.91
C LEU A 110 8.69 -14.61 23.68
N ALA A 111 9.48 -15.60 24.11
CA ALA A 111 10.75 -15.38 24.77
C ALA A 111 11.80 -14.74 23.83
N ALA A 112 11.68 -14.98 22.51
CA ALA A 112 12.48 -14.31 21.48
C ALA A 112 11.87 -12.98 21.00
N ALA A 113 10.63 -12.66 21.38
CA ALA A 113 9.89 -11.52 20.87
C ALA A 113 10.46 -10.13 21.25
N TRP A 114 11.44 -10.05 22.16
CA TRP A 114 12.13 -8.79 22.43
C TRP A 114 12.88 -8.23 21.21
N LEU A 115 13.25 -9.10 20.25
CA LEU A 115 13.83 -8.71 18.95
C LEU A 115 12.77 -8.36 17.90
N LEU A 116 11.50 -8.68 18.15
CA LEU A 116 10.43 -8.47 17.17
C LEU A 116 10.26 -6.97 16.84
N PRO A 117 10.18 -6.03 17.82
CA PRO A 117 10.05 -4.61 17.50
C PRO A 117 11.22 -4.01 16.70
N PRO A 118 12.51 -4.18 17.09
CA PRO A 118 13.61 -3.59 16.33
C PRO A 118 13.73 -4.19 14.93
N THR A 119 13.50 -5.49 14.77
CA THR A 119 13.56 -6.16 13.46
C THR A 119 12.41 -5.71 12.56
N ALA A 120 11.18 -5.64 13.09
CA ALA A 120 10.03 -5.14 12.35
C ALA A 120 10.20 -3.66 11.96
N LEU A 121 10.80 -2.83 12.80
CA LEU A 121 11.13 -1.44 12.47
C LEU A 121 12.16 -1.33 11.36
N LEU A 122 13.24 -2.13 11.42
CA LEU A 122 14.25 -2.16 10.36
C LEU A 122 13.64 -2.58 9.02
N LEU A 123 12.85 -3.66 9.01
CA LEU A 123 12.14 -4.15 7.83
C LEU A 123 11.08 -3.16 7.34
N GLY A 124 10.37 -2.50 8.25
CA GLY A 124 9.41 -1.45 7.92
C GLY A 124 10.09 -0.24 7.26
N ALA A 125 11.26 0.17 7.76
CA ALA A 125 12.05 1.24 7.19
C ALA A 125 12.59 0.87 5.80
N THR A 126 13.16 -0.32 5.63
CA THR A 126 13.65 -0.78 4.32
C THR A 126 12.50 -0.89 3.31
N ALA A 127 11.37 -1.46 3.70
CA ALA A 127 10.17 -1.52 2.86
C ALA A 127 9.67 -0.12 2.46
N ALA A 128 9.61 0.83 3.40
CA ALA A 128 9.23 2.22 3.11
C ALA A 128 10.19 2.86 2.09
N THR A 129 11.50 2.68 2.25
CA THR A 129 12.49 3.21 1.31
C THR A 129 12.38 2.59 -0.08
N LEU A 130 12.09 1.29 -0.16
CA LEU A 130 11.91 0.59 -1.43
C LEU A 130 10.65 1.09 -2.16
N ILE A 131 9.52 1.19 -1.46
CA ILE A 131 8.26 1.72 -2.04
C ILE A 131 8.48 3.13 -2.57
N HIS A 132 9.11 4.00 -1.78
CA HIS A 132 9.41 5.37 -2.19
C HIS A 132 10.31 5.43 -3.42
N SER A 133 11.30 4.54 -3.50
CA SER A 133 12.22 4.45 -4.64
C SER A 133 11.51 3.98 -5.91
N LEU A 134 10.59 3.01 -5.79
CA LEU A 134 9.76 2.55 -6.90
C LEU A 134 8.78 3.63 -7.39
N GLU A 135 8.16 4.38 -6.46
CA GLU A 135 7.29 5.50 -6.81
C GLU A 135 8.07 6.62 -7.52
N ARG A 136 9.27 6.96 -7.05
CA ARG A 136 10.18 7.90 -7.72
C ARG A 136 10.57 7.42 -9.12
N GLY A 137 10.93 6.15 -9.27
CA GLY A 137 11.29 5.54 -10.55
C GLY A 137 10.12 5.58 -11.55
N SER A 138 8.91 5.23 -11.10
CA SER A 138 7.70 5.29 -11.92
C SER A 138 7.41 6.72 -12.39
N ASN A 139 7.51 7.70 -11.48
CA ASN A 139 7.33 9.11 -11.82
C ASN A 139 8.39 9.63 -12.80
N LEU A 140 9.64 9.17 -12.68
CA LEU A 140 10.71 9.52 -13.62
C LEU A 140 10.41 8.98 -15.03
N ILE A 141 10.01 7.71 -15.14
CA ILE A 141 9.65 7.08 -16.43
C ILE A 141 8.48 7.83 -17.07
N LEU A 142 7.45 8.18 -16.29
CA LEU A 142 6.30 8.94 -16.78
C LEU A 142 6.70 10.35 -17.26
N ARG A 143 7.61 11.03 -16.54
CA ARG A 143 8.14 12.34 -16.95
C ARG A 143 8.95 12.24 -18.24
N LEU A 144 9.79 11.23 -18.39
CA LEU A 144 10.56 10.99 -19.61
C LEU A 144 9.63 10.69 -20.79
N ALA A 145 8.64 9.81 -20.59
CA ALA A 145 7.63 9.49 -21.62
C ALA A 145 6.77 10.70 -22.01
N ALA A 146 6.46 11.60 -21.06
CA ALA A 146 5.73 12.84 -21.33
C ALA A 146 6.59 13.89 -22.05
N GLY A 147 7.89 13.96 -21.72
CA GLY A 147 8.88 14.80 -22.41
C GLY A 147 9.10 14.40 -23.87
N SER A 148 8.91 13.12 -24.20
CA SER A 148 9.01 12.58 -25.56
C SER A 148 7.80 12.88 -26.45
N ARG A 149 6.73 13.49 -25.93
CA ARG A 149 5.62 13.93 -26.79
C ARG A 149 6.05 15.19 -27.52
N PRO A 150 6.07 15.21 -28.87
CA PRO A 150 6.31 16.44 -29.60
C PRO A 150 5.25 17.44 -29.14
N ARG A 151 5.73 18.52 -28.50
CA ARG A 151 4.93 19.65 -28.08
C ARG A 151 4.28 20.18 -29.36
N ARG A 152 3.08 19.68 -29.71
CA ARG A 152 2.27 20.20 -30.81
C ARG A 152 2.19 21.69 -30.53
N ARG A 153 2.96 22.47 -31.30
CA ARG A 153 3.02 23.92 -31.23
C ARG A 153 1.56 24.35 -31.34
N ARG A 154 0.95 24.68 -30.20
CA ARG A 154 -0.35 25.33 -30.18
C ARG A 154 -0.06 26.64 -30.87
N ALA A 155 -0.51 26.77 -32.13
CA ALA A 155 -0.36 28.01 -32.87
C ALA A 155 -0.83 29.16 -31.96
N PRO A 156 -0.10 30.29 -31.93
CA PRO A 156 -0.48 31.40 -31.08
C PRO A 156 -1.84 31.90 -31.55
N GLY A 157 -2.89 31.48 -30.84
CA GLY A 157 -4.21 32.03 -30.98
C GLY A 157 -4.12 33.49 -30.59
N ARG A 158 -4.20 34.36 -31.59
CA ARG A 158 -4.34 35.80 -31.52
C ARG A 158 -5.32 36.17 -30.39
N THR A 159 -4.79 36.59 -29.25
CA THR A 159 -5.56 37.11 -28.13
C THR A 159 -6.10 38.48 -28.51
N VAL A 160 -7.39 38.54 -28.80
CA VAL A 160 -8.14 39.80 -28.80
C VAL A 160 -8.22 40.26 -27.33
N ARG A 161 -7.56 41.36 -27.02
CA ARG A 161 -7.74 42.08 -25.75
C ARG A 161 -9.16 42.65 -25.75
N VAL A 162 -10.02 42.11 -24.89
CA VAL A 162 -11.19 42.84 -24.40
C VAL A 162 -10.93 43.09 -22.93
N GLY A 163 -10.64 44.35 -22.61
CA GLY A 163 -10.59 44.82 -21.23
C GLY A 163 -12.00 45.05 -20.70
N SER A 164 -12.20 44.73 -19.43
CA SER A 164 -12.86 45.57 -18.41
C SER A 164 -12.93 44.69 -17.16
N GLU A 165 -12.20 45.10 -16.13
CA GLU A 165 -12.76 45.66 -14.90
C GLU A 165 -13.16 44.59 -13.89
N SER A 166 -12.46 44.64 -12.75
CA SER A 166 -12.80 43.92 -11.54
C SER A 166 -14.10 44.48 -10.95
N PRO A 167 -14.86 43.66 -10.23
CA PRO A 167 -14.95 43.96 -8.80
C PRO A 167 -14.78 42.76 -7.89
N ARG A 168 -14.24 43.08 -6.70
CA ARG A 168 -14.19 42.28 -5.47
C ARG A 168 -15.61 41.86 -5.05
N THR A 169 -15.73 40.67 -4.45
CA THR A 169 -16.57 40.34 -3.26
C THR A 169 -16.37 38.84 -2.92
N THR A 170 -15.76 38.51 -1.78
CA THR A 170 -16.39 37.96 -0.55
C THR A 170 -17.12 36.61 -0.70
N ILE A 171 -16.53 35.60 -0.05
CA ILE A 171 -17.06 34.39 0.61
C ILE A 171 -18.54 34.04 0.34
N SER A 172 -18.82 32.82 -0.13
CA SER A 172 -19.97 32.03 0.35
C SER A 172 -19.77 30.51 0.11
N PRO A 173 -19.92 29.66 1.15
CA PRO A 173 -19.78 28.21 1.05
C PRO A 173 -21.10 27.52 0.62
N LEU A 174 -20.96 26.34 0.00
CA LEU A 174 -21.97 25.30 -0.22
C LEU A 174 -23.23 25.69 -1.03
N ALA A 175 -23.27 25.26 -2.29
CA ALA A 175 -24.51 25.07 -3.03
C ALA A 175 -24.53 23.69 -3.70
N PHE A 176 -25.28 22.77 -3.09
CA PHE A 176 -25.84 21.60 -3.78
C PHE A 176 -26.69 22.11 -4.95
N GLY A 177 -26.37 21.71 -6.18
CA GLY A 177 -27.04 22.20 -7.38
C GLY A 177 -27.15 21.11 -8.44
N LEU A 178 -28.26 20.39 -8.40
CA LEU A 178 -28.82 19.50 -9.43
C LEU A 178 -28.33 19.83 -10.86
N ALA A 179 -27.53 18.95 -11.43
CA ALA A 179 -27.13 19.01 -12.84
C ALA A 179 -28.38 18.87 -13.73
N ARG A 180 -28.92 20.02 -14.17
CA ARG A 180 -29.97 20.10 -15.19
C ARG A 180 -29.38 19.61 -16.51
N ARG A 181 -29.85 18.46 -17.01
CA ARG A 181 -29.61 18.03 -18.39
C ARG A 181 -30.35 18.99 -19.34
N PRO A 182 -29.70 19.50 -20.40
CA PRO A 182 -30.40 20.28 -21.42
C PRO A 182 -31.35 19.38 -22.24
N PRO A 183 -32.52 19.88 -22.67
CA PRO A 183 -33.47 19.13 -23.47
C PRO A 183 -32.97 18.92 -24.92
N PRO A 184 -33.34 17.80 -25.58
CA PRO A 184 -32.99 17.56 -26.97
C PRO A 184 -33.72 18.53 -27.90
N ARG A 185 -32.99 19.08 -28.88
CA ARG A 185 -33.56 19.91 -29.95
C ARG A 185 -34.42 19.04 -30.86
N LEU A 186 -35.72 19.30 -30.88
CA LEU A 186 -36.61 18.77 -31.91
C LEU A 186 -36.25 19.44 -33.25
N ALA A 187 -35.78 18.63 -34.20
CA ALA A 187 -35.57 19.05 -35.57
C ALA A 187 -36.93 19.25 -36.25
N LEU A 188 -37.32 20.50 -36.45
CA LEU A 188 -38.41 20.87 -37.36
C LEU A 188 -37.92 20.68 -38.80
N LEU A 189 -38.32 19.55 -39.39
CA LEU A 189 -38.29 19.32 -40.83
C LEU A 189 -39.43 20.11 -41.47
N SER A 190 -39.10 21.19 -42.18
CA SER A 190 -39.97 21.81 -43.17
C SER A 190 -39.35 21.57 -44.55
N ARG A 191 -39.95 20.68 -45.33
CA ARG A 191 -40.05 20.75 -46.79
C ARG A 191 -41.22 19.88 -47.24
#